data_AF-A0A2H6EKF0-F1
#
_entry.id   AF-A0A2H6EKF0-F1
#
_cell.length_a   1.000
_cell.length_b   1.000
_cell.length_c   1.000
_cell.angle_alpha   90.00
_cell.angle_beta   90.00
_cell.angle_gamma   90.00
#
_symmetry.space_group_name_H-M   'P 1'
#
loop_
_entity.id
_entity.type
_entity.pdbx_description
1 polymer ?
#
loop_
_entity_poly.entity_id
_entity_poly.type
_entity_poly.pdbx_seq_one_letter_code
_entity_poly.pdbx_strand_id
1 'polypeptide(L)'
;MIKKYITNIFLISALFVISFIKISAQNRKTDFKPNPHRFDIEINRFVNQDLKNSFPNDAILFVGSSSIRMWKTHKSFPEYKVVNRGFGGSHISDVIYFIDKVALKYSPKLIIFYAGDNDIFDKKSPEHVLNDYKNFVKLVLDSLPRTEIDFLTIKPSINRWKFWKQMKKANDLIADYSKSNSLLSVIDISDGMLNKSGMPKKEIFRNDGLHLNDTGYKLWTDKIKLFLQKDILSGMVKFDEVYIPVLALTSQNKIDLSLIAMERLKKYWTEFKNMYSNYYFNDKNWGASFCRIDNLISRASTIVDSREKLRQAHETLEGVRQIFMKLRHRNNINYFIDLLTEFHEPMEKIVLKAKKLKPEKFTKKDWREFNGLSITAKRLWKNVMNYNFNSSLFNFDRAKTIKFRNNLSAESKMLNKLLNSMNNKNINAILQNAKNIKPNFAKIFMMFGD
;
A
#
# COMPACT_ATOMS: atom_id res chain seq x y z
N MET A 1 -48.52 -63.20 35.45
CA MET A 1 -47.08 -62.96 35.14
C MET A 1 -46.81 -61.76 34.22
N ILE A 2 -47.80 -61.04 33.67
CA ILE A 2 -47.57 -59.99 32.65
C ILE A 2 -47.43 -58.57 33.24
N LYS A 3 -47.96 -58.31 34.44
CA LYS A 3 -47.91 -56.96 35.07
C LYS A 3 -46.54 -56.52 35.62
N LYS A 4 -45.56 -57.42 35.75
CA LYS A 4 -44.23 -57.11 36.35
C LYS A 4 -43.18 -56.70 35.30
N TYR A 5 -43.45 -56.90 34.01
CA TYR A 5 -42.52 -56.57 32.92
C TYR A 5 -42.78 -55.19 32.30
N ILE A 6 -44.02 -54.68 32.37
CA ILE A 6 -44.38 -53.37 31.78
C ILE A 6 -43.80 -52.20 32.61
N THR A 7 -43.69 -52.35 33.94
CA THR A 7 -43.12 -51.33 34.82
C THR A 7 -41.60 -51.18 34.69
N ASN A 8 -40.89 -52.25 34.31
CA ASN A 8 -39.43 -52.21 34.11
C ASN A 8 -39.02 -51.58 32.77
N ILE A 9 -39.85 -51.69 31.73
CA ILE A 9 -39.56 -51.09 30.42
C ILE A 9 -39.67 -49.55 30.49
N PHE A 10 -40.66 -49.02 31.21
CA PHE A 10 -40.82 -47.56 31.39
C PHE A 10 -39.70 -46.91 32.21
N LEU A 11 -39.16 -47.61 33.22
CA LEU A 11 -38.05 -47.11 34.03
C LEU A 11 -36.71 -47.07 33.26
N ILE A 12 -36.46 -48.07 32.39
CA ILE A 12 -35.24 -48.14 31.58
C ILE A 12 -35.27 -47.10 30.43
N SER A 13 -36.43 -46.86 29.82
CA SER A 13 -36.58 -45.79 28.81
C SER A 13 -36.48 -44.38 29.42
N ALA A 14 -36.99 -44.16 30.63
CA ALA A 14 -36.85 -42.88 31.33
C ALA A 14 -35.38 -42.58 31.71
N LEU A 15 -34.61 -43.60 32.12
CA LEU A 15 -33.19 -43.46 32.44
C LEU A 15 -32.32 -43.16 31.19
N PHE A 16 -32.67 -43.70 30.01
CA PHE A 16 -31.98 -43.40 28.75
C PHE A 16 -32.30 -42.00 28.19
N VAL A 17 -33.53 -41.50 28.38
CA VAL A 17 -33.88 -40.14 27.97
C VAL A 17 -33.25 -39.10 28.89
N ILE A 18 -33.14 -39.38 30.20
CA ILE A 18 -32.47 -38.50 31.16
C ILE A 18 -30.94 -38.48 30.95
N SER A 19 -30.32 -39.59 30.50
CA SER A 19 -28.89 -39.61 30.17
C SER A 19 -28.58 -38.86 28.87
N PHE A 20 -29.44 -38.92 27.85
CA PHE A 20 -29.30 -38.12 26.62
C PHE A 20 -29.54 -36.61 26.84
N ILE A 21 -30.48 -36.23 27.73
CA ILE A 21 -30.71 -34.82 28.08
C ILE A 21 -29.53 -34.26 28.90
N LYS A 22 -28.88 -35.06 29.76
CA LYS A 22 -27.66 -34.63 30.48
C LYS A 22 -26.43 -34.46 29.57
N ILE A 23 -26.25 -35.33 28.57
CA ILE A 23 -25.13 -35.21 27.60
C ILE A 23 -25.32 -33.99 26.69
N SER A 24 -26.55 -33.60 26.40
CA SER A 24 -26.86 -32.41 25.57
C SER A 24 -26.71 -31.09 26.34
N ALA A 25 -26.83 -31.11 27.67
CA ALA A 25 -26.76 -29.91 28.52
C ALA A 25 -25.34 -29.56 28.99
N GLN A 26 -24.36 -30.46 28.86
CA GLN A 26 -23.03 -30.31 29.45
C GLN A 26 -21.95 -29.67 28.54
N ASN A 27 -22.30 -29.19 27.35
CA ASN A 27 -21.33 -28.53 26.45
C ASN A 27 -21.67 -27.10 26.01
N ARG A 28 -22.67 -26.45 26.60
CA ARG A 28 -22.73 -24.98 26.55
C ARG A 28 -21.84 -24.43 27.67
N LYS A 29 -20.52 -24.44 27.47
CA LYS A 29 -19.69 -23.47 28.19
C LYS A 29 -20.30 -22.10 27.89
N THR A 30 -20.87 -21.45 28.89
CA THR A 30 -21.34 -20.08 28.76
C THR A 30 -20.15 -19.25 28.29
N ASP A 31 -20.22 -18.82 27.05
CA ASP A 31 -19.17 -18.05 26.38
C ASP A 31 -18.79 -16.85 27.25
N PHE A 32 -17.51 -16.78 27.67
CA PHE A 32 -17.03 -15.68 28.50
C PHE A 32 -17.10 -14.37 27.72
N LYS A 33 -18.09 -13.54 28.07
CA LYS A 33 -18.26 -12.18 27.59
C LYS A 33 -18.15 -11.25 28.79
N PRO A 34 -17.05 -10.48 28.91
CA PRO A 34 -16.95 -9.46 29.94
C PRO A 34 -18.12 -8.46 29.84
N ASN A 35 -18.48 -7.85 30.97
CA ASN A 35 -19.47 -6.78 30.96
C ASN A 35 -18.95 -5.59 30.11
N PRO A 36 -19.63 -5.22 29.01
CA PRO A 36 -19.15 -4.17 28.10
C PRO A 36 -19.19 -2.78 28.74
N HIS A 37 -20.01 -2.56 29.78
CA HIS A 37 -20.11 -1.27 30.48
C HIS A 37 -18.80 -0.78 31.10
N ARG A 38 -17.79 -1.66 31.23
CA ARG A 38 -16.41 -1.27 31.59
C ARG A 38 -15.77 -0.25 30.64
N PHE A 39 -16.36 -0.04 29.45
CA PHE A 39 -15.88 0.93 28.46
C PHE A 39 -16.80 2.14 28.26
N ASP A 40 -17.86 2.30 29.05
CA ASP A 40 -18.82 3.40 28.86
C ASP A 40 -18.14 4.78 28.90
N ILE A 41 -17.11 4.95 29.75
CA ILE A 41 -16.35 6.20 29.83
C ILE A 41 -15.60 6.49 28.52
N GLU A 42 -14.86 5.51 27.98
CA GLU A 42 -14.16 5.67 26.70
C GLU A 42 -15.12 5.88 25.53
N ILE A 43 -16.23 5.17 25.51
CA ILE A 43 -17.23 5.28 24.45
C ILE A 43 -17.92 6.65 24.51
N ASN A 44 -18.29 7.13 25.70
CA ASN A 44 -18.86 8.46 25.87
C ASN A 44 -17.86 9.57 25.49
N ARG A 45 -16.55 9.33 25.65
CA ARG A 45 -15.54 10.24 25.10
C ARG A 45 -15.60 10.33 23.57
N PHE A 46 -15.78 9.21 22.85
CA PHE A 46 -15.97 9.25 21.39
C PHE A 46 -17.25 10.00 21.01
N VAL A 47 -18.36 9.71 21.69
CA VAL A 47 -19.64 10.41 21.48
C VAL A 47 -19.47 11.92 21.65
N ASN A 48 -18.85 12.35 22.74
CA ASN A 48 -18.61 13.77 23.02
C ASN A 48 -17.63 14.43 22.02
N GLN A 49 -16.66 13.67 21.50
CA GLN A 49 -15.78 14.16 20.44
C GLN A 49 -16.56 14.36 19.14
N ASP A 50 -17.43 13.43 18.77
CA ASP A 50 -18.24 13.52 17.55
C ASP A 50 -19.27 14.64 17.62
N LEU A 51 -19.84 14.91 18.79
CA LEU A 51 -20.75 16.06 18.98
C LEU A 51 -20.07 17.41 18.70
N LYS A 52 -18.73 17.46 18.85
CA LYS A 52 -17.94 18.69 18.68
C LYS A 52 -17.24 18.78 17.32
N ASN A 53 -17.28 17.72 16.50
CA ASN A 53 -16.50 17.64 15.26
C ASN A 53 -17.29 16.92 14.15
N SER A 54 -17.23 17.44 12.93
CA SER A 54 -17.58 16.65 11.74
C SER A 54 -16.50 15.61 11.47
N PHE A 55 -16.89 14.38 11.12
CA PHE A 55 -15.96 13.36 10.62
C PHE A 55 -16.00 13.31 9.08
N PRO A 56 -14.87 12.97 8.44
CA PRO A 56 -14.79 12.95 6.99
C PRO A 56 -15.65 11.81 6.39
N ASN A 57 -16.36 12.12 5.30
CA ASN A 57 -16.93 11.09 4.44
C ASN A 57 -15.82 10.19 3.85
N ASP A 58 -16.17 8.93 3.59
CA ASP A 58 -15.30 7.91 2.99
C ASP A 58 -13.98 7.69 3.75
N ALA A 59 -13.99 7.88 5.07
CA ALA A 59 -12.81 7.71 5.90
C ALA A 59 -12.38 6.24 6.00
N ILE A 60 -11.09 6.04 6.29
CA ILE A 60 -10.57 4.78 6.82
C ILE A 60 -10.73 4.80 8.34
N LEU A 61 -11.55 3.88 8.85
CA LEU A 61 -11.85 3.78 10.27
C LEU A 61 -11.01 2.68 10.91
N PHE A 62 -10.16 3.04 11.86
CA PHE A 62 -9.39 2.09 12.65
C PHE A 62 -10.20 1.71 13.89
N VAL A 63 -10.61 0.44 13.99
CA VAL A 63 -11.45 -0.08 15.08
C VAL A 63 -10.73 -1.21 15.79
N GLY A 64 -10.81 -1.26 17.12
CA GLY A 64 -10.23 -2.39 17.84
C GLY A 64 -9.82 -2.12 19.27
N SER A 65 -8.77 -2.83 19.68
CA SER A 65 -8.28 -2.86 21.06
C SER A 65 -7.19 -1.81 21.35
N SER A 66 -6.40 -2.03 22.40
CA SER A 66 -5.36 -1.09 22.86
C SER A 66 -4.30 -0.79 21.80
N SER A 67 -3.98 -1.73 20.91
CA SER A 67 -3.03 -1.49 19.81
C SER A 67 -3.56 -0.45 18.82
N ILE A 68 -4.87 -0.42 18.54
CA ILE A 68 -5.45 0.65 17.74
C ILE A 68 -5.51 1.95 18.55
N ARG A 69 -5.98 1.89 19.80
CA ARG A 69 -6.11 3.06 20.68
C ARG A 69 -4.80 3.84 20.83
N MET A 70 -3.68 3.13 20.97
CA MET A 70 -2.36 3.72 21.18
C MET A 70 -1.67 4.15 19.88
N TRP A 71 -2.19 3.75 18.72
CA TRP A 71 -1.63 4.12 17.43
C TRP A 71 -2.02 5.55 17.05
N LYS A 72 -1.02 6.39 16.82
CA LYS A 72 -1.18 7.74 16.26
C LYS A 72 -1.53 7.68 14.77
N THR A 73 -2.67 7.08 14.41
CA THR A 73 -3.07 6.80 13.01
C THR A 73 -3.07 8.05 12.13
N HIS A 74 -3.53 9.20 12.63
CA HIS A 74 -3.49 10.47 11.90
C HIS A 74 -2.06 10.93 11.50
N LYS A 75 -1.03 10.54 12.27
CA LYS A 75 0.38 10.81 11.92
C LYS A 75 0.98 9.72 11.04
N SER A 76 0.54 8.48 11.22
CA SER A 76 1.00 7.33 10.42
C SER A 76 0.45 7.36 9.00
N PHE A 77 -0.76 7.89 8.81
CA PHE A 77 -1.50 7.88 7.56
C PHE A 77 -1.95 9.30 7.15
N PRO A 78 -1.02 10.27 7.04
CA PRO A 78 -1.37 11.67 6.76
C PRO A 78 -2.00 11.84 5.37
N GLU A 79 -1.69 10.94 4.43
CA GLU A 79 -2.28 10.91 3.09
C GLU A 79 -3.71 10.36 3.05
N TYR A 80 -4.29 9.91 4.18
CA TYR A 80 -5.64 9.35 4.24
C TYR A 80 -6.51 10.10 5.24
N LYS A 81 -7.82 10.14 4.98
CA LYS A 81 -8.80 10.60 5.96
C LYS A 81 -9.01 9.44 6.94
N VAL A 82 -8.51 9.56 8.16
CA VAL A 82 -8.56 8.47 9.15
C VAL A 82 -9.30 8.86 10.41
N VAL A 83 -10.03 7.91 10.98
CA VAL A 83 -10.69 8.03 12.28
C VAL A 83 -10.25 6.86 13.16
N ASN A 84 -9.93 7.10 14.43
CA ASN A 84 -9.49 6.06 15.37
C ASN A 84 -10.54 5.82 16.45
N ARG A 85 -11.04 4.59 16.53
CA ARG A 85 -12.04 4.11 17.50
C ARG A 85 -11.55 2.86 18.23
N GLY A 86 -10.25 2.82 18.53
CA GLY A 86 -9.70 1.80 19.42
C GLY A 86 -9.95 2.13 20.89
N PHE A 87 -10.37 1.14 21.67
CA PHE A 87 -10.52 1.24 23.12
C PHE A 87 -9.82 0.08 23.83
N GLY A 88 -9.16 0.34 24.96
CA GLY A 88 -8.15 -0.58 25.53
C GLY A 88 -8.76 -1.83 26.13
N GLY A 89 -8.11 -3.00 25.97
CA GLY A 89 -8.56 -4.24 26.62
C GLY A 89 -9.83 -4.87 26.02
N SER A 90 -10.37 -4.30 24.95
CA SER A 90 -11.60 -4.80 24.32
C SER A 90 -11.42 -6.16 23.67
N HIS A 91 -12.50 -6.92 23.72
CA HIS A 91 -12.76 -8.14 22.95
C HIS A 91 -13.55 -7.77 21.69
N ILE A 92 -13.61 -8.67 20.71
CA ILE A 92 -14.47 -8.45 19.52
C ILE A 92 -15.93 -8.26 19.95
N SER A 93 -16.40 -9.02 20.96
CA SER A 93 -17.74 -8.88 21.54
C SER A 93 -18.03 -7.49 22.12
N ASP A 94 -17.03 -6.81 22.67
CA ASP A 94 -17.21 -5.44 23.18
C ASP A 94 -17.33 -4.43 22.03
N VAL A 95 -16.58 -4.63 20.94
CA VAL A 95 -16.71 -3.80 19.73
C VAL A 95 -18.08 -3.96 19.10
N ILE A 96 -18.60 -5.19 19.05
CA ILE A 96 -19.97 -5.48 18.58
C ILE A 96 -21.00 -4.76 19.44
N TYR A 97 -20.86 -4.80 20.76
CA TYR A 97 -21.81 -4.14 21.66
C TYR A 97 -21.91 -2.63 21.41
N PHE A 98 -20.79 -1.97 21.09
CA PHE A 98 -20.73 -0.53 20.81
C PHE A 98 -20.72 -0.17 19.33
N ILE A 99 -21.07 -1.10 18.43
CA ILE A 99 -20.80 -0.98 16.98
C ILE A 99 -21.38 0.30 16.36
N ASP A 100 -22.57 0.74 16.79
CA ASP A 100 -23.19 1.98 16.32
C ASP A 100 -22.32 3.22 16.63
N LYS A 101 -21.67 3.21 17.79
CA LYS A 101 -20.87 4.34 18.29
C LYS A 101 -19.43 4.30 17.79
N VAL A 102 -18.90 3.14 17.41
CA VAL A 102 -17.49 2.97 17.03
C VAL A 102 -17.26 2.62 15.56
N ALA A 103 -18.31 2.23 14.82
CA ALA A 103 -18.22 1.82 13.42
C ALA A 103 -19.32 2.42 12.53
N LEU A 104 -20.59 2.08 12.78
CA LEU A 104 -21.64 2.26 11.76
C LEU A 104 -21.96 3.73 11.47
N LYS A 105 -22.00 4.59 12.50
CA LYS A 105 -22.32 6.02 12.35
C LYS A 105 -21.38 6.79 11.41
N TYR A 106 -20.19 6.26 11.14
CA TYR A 106 -19.19 6.94 10.30
C TYR A 106 -19.37 6.66 8.81
N SER A 107 -20.20 5.68 8.41
CA SER A 107 -20.31 5.20 7.03
C SER A 107 -18.94 5.08 6.31
N PRO A 108 -17.95 4.40 6.92
CA PRO A 108 -16.59 4.39 6.40
C PRO A 108 -16.50 3.66 5.06
N LYS A 109 -15.57 4.09 4.22
CA LYS A 109 -15.23 3.35 2.99
C LYS A 109 -14.52 2.04 3.33
N LEU A 110 -13.66 2.09 4.36
CA LEU A 110 -12.86 0.96 4.82
C LEU A 110 -12.78 0.95 6.34
N ILE A 111 -12.94 -0.23 6.95
CA ILE A 111 -12.62 -0.48 8.35
C ILE A 111 -11.34 -1.30 8.43
N ILE A 112 -10.32 -0.75 9.10
CA ILE A 112 -9.14 -1.50 9.53
C ILE A 112 -9.39 -1.99 10.96
N PHE A 113 -9.58 -3.30 11.11
CA PHE A 113 -10.02 -3.93 12.35
C PHE A 113 -8.89 -4.71 13.03
N TYR A 114 -8.68 -4.50 14.34
CA TYR A 114 -7.74 -5.29 15.14
C TYR A 114 -8.28 -5.62 16.55
N ALA A 115 -8.63 -6.88 16.77
CA ALA A 115 -8.97 -7.45 18.07
C ALA A 115 -8.74 -8.97 18.05
N GLY A 116 -8.92 -9.66 19.18
CA GLY A 116 -8.64 -11.09 19.32
C GLY A 116 -7.45 -11.43 20.23
N ASP A 117 -6.49 -10.50 20.41
CA ASP A 117 -5.36 -10.69 21.33
C ASP A 117 -5.85 -10.87 22.79
N ASN A 118 -6.79 -10.02 23.23
CA ASN A 118 -7.40 -10.10 24.56
C ASN A 118 -8.36 -11.30 24.68
N ASP A 119 -9.12 -11.59 23.63
CA ASP A 119 -10.04 -12.72 23.59
C ASP A 119 -9.32 -14.05 23.88
N ILE A 120 -8.21 -14.32 23.18
CA ILE A 120 -7.41 -15.54 23.40
C ILE A 120 -6.76 -15.53 24.79
N PHE A 121 -6.27 -14.36 25.25
CA PHE A 121 -5.69 -14.23 26.59
C PHE A 121 -6.71 -14.56 27.70
N ASP A 122 -7.96 -14.13 27.52
CA ASP A 122 -9.09 -14.42 28.39
C ASP A 122 -9.81 -15.73 28.05
N LYS A 123 -9.08 -16.67 27.43
CA LYS A 123 -9.45 -18.08 27.23
C LYS A 123 -10.57 -18.35 26.21
N LYS A 124 -10.95 -17.39 25.35
CA LYS A 124 -11.77 -17.71 24.17
C LYS A 124 -10.98 -18.60 23.22
N SER A 125 -11.65 -19.54 22.56
CA SER A 125 -11.02 -20.37 21.55
C SER A 125 -10.85 -19.61 20.22
N PRO A 126 -9.93 -20.03 19.34
CA PRO A 126 -9.82 -19.48 17.99
C PRO A 126 -11.13 -19.48 17.20
N GLU A 127 -11.96 -20.52 17.35
CA GLU A 127 -13.26 -20.63 16.70
C GLU A 127 -14.26 -19.62 17.25
N HIS A 128 -14.21 -19.34 18.56
CA HIS A 128 -15.03 -18.28 19.16
C HIS A 128 -14.63 -16.91 18.61
N VAL A 129 -13.33 -16.62 18.52
CA VAL A 129 -12.82 -15.37 17.92
C VAL A 129 -13.30 -15.22 16.47
N LEU A 130 -13.26 -16.28 15.68
CA LEU A 130 -13.83 -16.30 14.33
C LEU A 130 -15.33 -15.97 14.35
N ASN A 131 -16.11 -16.61 15.23
CA ASN A 131 -17.56 -16.40 15.29
C ASN A 131 -17.94 -14.98 15.68
N ASP A 132 -17.23 -14.38 16.64
CA ASP A 132 -17.38 -12.97 16.96
C ASP A 132 -17.01 -12.09 15.74
N TYR A 133 -15.90 -12.37 15.05
CA TYR A 133 -15.54 -11.62 13.84
C TYR A 133 -16.60 -11.74 12.74
N LYS A 134 -17.17 -12.93 12.51
CA LYS A 134 -18.29 -13.14 11.57
C LYS A 134 -19.50 -12.29 11.94
N ASN A 135 -19.84 -12.21 13.23
CA ASN A 135 -20.94 -11.37 13.71
C ASN A 135 -20.65 -9.88 13.47
N PHE A 136 -19.43 -9.43 13.77
CA PHE A 136 -18.99 -8.06 13.46
C PHE A 136 -19.14 -7.75 11.96
N VAL A 137 -18.61 -8.60 11.09
CA VAL A 137 -18.71 -8.45 9.63
C VAL A 137 -20.17 -8.39 9.18
N LYS A 138 -21.02 -9.29 9.70
CA LYS A 138 -22.44 -9.31 9.36
C LYS A 138 -23.11 -7.97 9.72
N LEU A 139 -22.93 -7.48 10.93
CA LEU A 139 -23.55 -6.23 11.38
C LEU A 139 -23.08 -5.02 10.56
N VAL A 140 -21.79 -4.98 10.20
CA VAL A 140 -21.26 -3.93 9.30
C VAL A 140 -21.88 -4.02 7.92
N LEU A 141 -21.86 -5.19 7.27
CA LEU A 141 -22.30 -5.31 5.87
C LEU A 141 -23.83 -5.24 5.72
N ASP A 142 -24.59 -5.66 6.73
CA ASP A 142 -26.06 -5.47 6.76
C ASP A 142 -26.41 -3.96 6.77
N SER A 143 -25.62 -3.14 7.47
CA SER A 143 -25.87 -1.70 7.61
C SER A 143 -25.19 -0.87 6.52
N LEU A 144 -24.02 -1.31 6.06
CA LEU A 144 -23.11 -0.60 5.17
C LEU A 144 -22.57 -1.57 4.09
N PRO A 145 -23.39 -1.91 3.07
CA PRO A 145 -23.11 -3.02 2.15
C PRO A 145 -21.93 -2.79 1.20
N ARG A 146 -21.30 -1.61 1.22
CA ARG A 146 -20.11 -1.29 0.40
C ARG A 146 -18.85 -1.06 1.21
N THR A 147 -18.93 -1.15 2.54
CA THR A 147 -17.77 -0.93 3.41
C THR A 147 -16.84 -2.13 3.32
N GLU A 148 -15.59 -1.88 2.96
CA GLU A 148 -14.52 -2.87 3.02
C GLU A 148 -14.08 -3.10 4.47
N ILE A 149 -13.63 -4.31 4.79
CA ILE A 149 -13.13 -4.68 6.12
C ILE A 149 -11.80 -5.40 6.00
N ASP A 150 -10.74 -4.75 6.47
CA ASP A 150 -9.40 -5.29 6.56
C ASP A 150 -9.11 -5.75 7.99
N PHE A 151 -9.08 -7.06 8.22
CA PHE A 151 -8.65 -7.63 9.49
C PHE A 151 -7.12 -7.63 9.59
N LEU A 152 -6.59 -6.94 10.60
CA LEU A 152 -5.18 -7.04 10.96
C LEU A 152 -4.99 -8.30 11.80
N THR A 153 -4.09 -9.20 11.37
CA THR A 153 -3.81 -10.44 12.11
C THR A 153 -3.48 -10.17 13.57
N ILE A 154 -3.97 -11.01 14.49
CA ILE A 154 -3.54 -10.97 15.89
C ILE A 154 -2.02 -11.12 15.90
N LYS A 155 -1.34 -10.25 16.65
CA LYS A 155 0.12 -10.14 16.63
C LYS A 155 0.81 -11.08 17.62
N PRO A 156 2.02 -11.56 17.33
CA PRO A 156 2.88 -12.14 18.36
C PRO A 156 3.33 -11.04 19.33
N SER A 157 3.54 -11.38 20.60
CA SER A 157 4.16 -10.49 21.59
C SER A 157 5.01 -11.27 22.57
N ILE A 158 5.95 -10.61 23.22
CA ILE A 158 6.81 -11.23 24.24
C ILE A 158 5.96 -11.71 25.41
N ASN A 159 5.06 -10.83 25.89
CA ASN A 159 4.22 -11.08 27.05
C ASN A 159 3.23 -12.24 26.83
N ARG A 160 2.71 -12.39 25.60
CA ARG A 160 1.69 -13.39 25.26
C ARG A 160 2.20 -14.50 24.34
N TRP A 161 3.52 -14.71 24.27
CA TRP A 161 4.11 -15.68 23.35
C TRP A 161 3.54 -17.10 23.48
N LYS A 162 3.25 -17.54 24.71
CA LYS A 162 2.63 -18.85 24.98
C LYS A 162 1.26 -19.05 24.32
N PHE A 163 0.57 -17.98 23.95
CA PHE A 163 -0.73 -18.01 23.27
C PHE A 163 -0.62 -17.91 21.75
N TRP A 164 0.58 -17.69 21.20
CA TRP A 164 0.79 -17.42 19.79
C TRP A 164 0.22 -18.50 18.86
N LYS A 165 0.33 -19.78 19.24
CA LYS A 165 -0.25 -20.89 18.46
C LYS A 165 -1.76 -20.75 18.29
N GLN A 166 -2.48 -20.32 19.33
CA GLN A 166 -3.93 -20.12 19.27
C GLN A 166 -4.29 -18.86 18.48
N MET A 167 -3.54 -17.77 18.68
CA MET A 167 -3.70 -16.52 17.92
C MET A 167 -3.48 -16.75 16.42
N LYS A 168 -2.42 -17.49 16.05
CA LYS A 168 -2.16 -17.86 14.66
C LYS A 168 -3.31 -18.72 14.09
N LYS A 169 -3.81 -19.70 14.85
CA LYS A 169 -4.98 -20.49 14.41
C LYS A 169 -6.21 -19.61 14.16
N ALA A 170 -6.47 -18.61 15.00
CA ALA A 170 -7.56 -17.66 14.78
C ALA A 170 -7.33 -16.81 13.52
N ASN A 171 -6.09 -16.36 13.29
CA ASN A 171 -5.72 -15.64 12.07
C ASN A 171 -5.97 -16.48 10.82
N ASP A 172 -5.54 -17.75 10.81
CA ASP A 172 -5.71 -18.67 9.69
C ASP A 172 -7.21 -18.88 9.39
N LEU A 173 -8.03 -19.11 10.43
CA LEU A 173 -9.48 -19.25 10.33
C LEU A 173 -10.18 -18.00 9.76
N ILE A 174 -9.76 -16.80 10.21
CA ILE A 174 -10.31 -15.53 9.71
C ILE A 174 -9.89 -15.28 8.27
N ALA A 175 -8.66 -15.61 7.91
CA ALA A 175 -8.18 -15.53 6.53
C ALA A 175 -8.97 -16.44 5.59
N ASP A 176 -9.24 -17.68 6.00
CA ASP A 176 -10.04 -18.61 5.21
C ASP A 176 -11.48 -18.14 5.05
N TYR A 177 -12.10 -17.61 6.11
CA TYR A 177 -13.43 -17.00 6.01
C TYR A 177 -13.47 -15.80 5.06
N SER A 178 -12.47 -14.92 5.12
CA SER A 178 -12.44 -13.68 4.34
C SER A 178 -12.32 -13.93 2.83
N LYS A 179 -11.72 -15.05 2.40
CA LYS A 179 -11.61 -15.42 0.97
C LYS A 179 -12.97 -15.52 0.25
N SER A 180 -14.06 -15.74 0.98
CA SER A 180 -15.39 -15.92 0.41
C SER A 180 -16.10 -14.62 0.00
N ASN A 181 -15.56 -13.45 0.36
CA ASN A 181 -16.19 -12.15 0.12
C ASN A 181 -15.15 -11.11 -0.30
N SER A 182 -15.35 -10.48 -1.45
CA SER A 182 -14.42 -9.49 -2.01
C SER A 182 -14.28 -8.20 -1.18
N LEU A 183 -15.21 -7.93 -0.25
CA LEU A 183 -15.13 -6.80 0.68
C LEU A 183 -14.28 -7.11 1.91
N LEU A 184 -13.84 -8.35 2.09
CA LEU A 184 -13.05 -8.77 3.25
C LEU A 184 -11.62 -9.07 2.83
N SER A 185 -10.66 -8.52 3.57
CA SER A 185 -9.25 -8.87 3.42
C SER A 185 -8.58 -9.07 4.77
N VAL A 186 -7.46 -9.79 4.75
CA VAL A 186 -6.59 -9.95 5.92
C VAL A 186 -5.22 -9.35 5.61
N ILE A 187 -4.77 -8.44 6.47
CA ILE A 187 -3.43 -7.88 6.42
C ILE A 187 -2.59 -8.58 7.48
N ASP A 188 -1.62 -9.38 7.05
CA ASP A 188 -0.74 -10.08 7.98
C ASP A 188 0.30 -9.16 8.60
N ILE A 189 -0.03 -8.52 9.71
CA ILE A 189 0.86 -7.65 10.46
C ILE A 189 1.85 -8.40 11.36
N SER A 190 1.77 -9.73 11.45
CA SER A 190 2.69 -10.56 12.24
C SER A 190 4.03 -10.80 11.54
N ASP A 191 4.00 -10.80 10.21
CA ASP A 191 5.19 -10.87 9.38
C ASP A 191 6.13 -9.68 9.64
N GLY A 192 7.43 -9.97 9.70
CA GLY A 192 8.46 -9.03 10.11
C GLY A 192 8.54 -8.75 11.63
N MET A 193 7.64 -9.29 12.47
CA MET A 193 7.70 -9.11 13.93
C MET A 193 8.56 -10.16 14.65
N LEU A 194 8.90 -11.27 13.99
CA LEU A 194 9.76 -12.32 14.54
C LEU A 194 11.22 -12.11 14.12
N ASN A 195 12.15 -12.42 15.01
CA ASN A 195 13.59 -12.42 14.73
C ASN A 195 14.01 -13.71 14.02
N LYS A 196 15.30 -13.84 13.68
CA LYS A 196 15.84 -15.03 12.97
C LYS A 196 15.64 -16.34 13.74
N SER A 197 15.49 -16.28 15.06
CA SER A 197 15.22 -17.44 15.92
C SER A 197 13.73 -17.76 16.05
N GLY A 198 12.85 -17.04 15.34
CA GLY A 198 11.41 -17.22 15.39
C GLY A 198 10.72 -16.60 16.62
N MET A 199 11.44 -15.81 17.42
CA MET A 199 10.91 -15.16 18.64
C MET A 199 10.53 -13.69 18.36
N PRO A 200 9.57 -13.10 19.10
CA PRO A 200 9.22 -11.69 18.95
C PRO A 200 10.45 -10.77 19.10
N LYS A 201 10.62 -9.83 18.17
CA LYS A 201 11.65 -8.79 18.21
C LYS A 201 11.45 -7.91 19.43
N LYS A 202 12.44 -7.79 20.33
CA LYS A 202 12.26 -7.01 21.58
C LYS A 202 12.13 -5.51 21.29
N GLU A 203 12.86 -5.04 20.30
CA GLU A 203 13.02 -3.64 19.92
C GLU A 203 11.75 -2.99 19.32
N ILE A 204 10.71 -3.77 19.01
CA ILE A 204 9.43 -3.24 18.49
C ILE A 204 8.34 -3.09 19.57
N PHE A 205 8.62 -3.54 20.80
CA PHE A 205 7.68 -3.46 21.93
C PHE A 205 8.11 -2.41 22.95
N ARG A 206 7.14 -1.98 23.76
CA ARG A 206 7.37 -1.26 25.01
C ARG A 206 7.88 -2.22 26.09
N ASN A 207 8.20 -1.67 27.26
CA ASN A 207 8.70 -2.42 28.41
C ASN A 207 7.74 -3.53 28.89
N ASP A 208 6.43 -3.40 28.63
CA ASP A 208 5.44 -4.43 28.95
C ASP A 208 5.54 -5.70 28.07
N GLY A 209 6.30 -5.64 26.98
CA GLY A 209 6.44 -6.74 26.02
C GLY A 209 5.16 -7.10 25.28
N LEU A 210 4.12 -6.26 25.35
CA LEU A 210 2.79 -6.48 24.77
C LEU A 210 2.46 -5.41 23.74
N HIS A 211 2.60 -4.13 24.10
CA HIS A 211 2.22 -3.01 23.26
C HIS A 211 3.40 -2.55 22.40
N LEU A 212 3.11 -2.07 21.19
CA LEU A 212 4.14 -1.60 20.28
C LEU A 212 4.69 -0.23 20.72
N ASN A 213 5.98 -0.04 20.47
CA ASN A 213 6.60 1.26 20.48
C ASN A 213 6.51 1.90 19.08
N ASP A 214 7.16 3.06 18.88
CA ASP A 214 7.11 3.77 17.60
C ASP A 214 7.73 2.96 16.45
N THR A 215 8.77 2.17 16.71
CA THR A 215 9.38 1.24 15.72
C THR A 215 8.40 0.15 15.29
N GLY A 216 7.66 -0.43 16.26
CA GLY A 216 6.63 -1.42 15.98
C GLY A 216 5.45 -0.86 15.18
N TYR A 217 4.96 0.34 15.54
CA TYR A 217 3.92 1.00 14.75
C TYR A 217 4.42 1.42 13.37
N LYS A 218 5.69 1.76 13.20
CA LYS A 218 6.27 2.02 11.88
C LYS A 218 6.21 0.77 11.01
N LEU A 219 6.58 -0.39 11.53
CA LEU A 219 6.49 -1.67 10.81
C LEU A 219 5.05 -1.92 10.31
N TRP A 220 4.06 -1.76 11.19
CA TRP A 220 2.65 -1.92 10.81
C TRP A 220 2.20 -0.86 9.81
N THR A 221 2.60 0.41 10.01
CA THR A 221 2.27 1.52 9.11
C THR A 221 2.77 1.22 7.70
N ASP A 222 4.03 0.84 7.55
CA ASP A 222 4.63 0.55 6.25
C ASP A 222 3.89 -0.60 5.56
N LYS A 223 3.56 -1.66 6.30
CA LYS A 223 2.83 -2.80 5.75
C LYS A 223 1.41 -2.46 5.30
N ILE A 224 0.66 -1.71 6.10
CA ILE A 224 -0.69 -1.27 5.72
C ILE A 224 -0.64 -0.30 4.54
N LYS A 225 0.31 0.65 4.51
CA LYS A 225 0.44 1.54 3.35
C LYS A 225 0.69 0.78 2.06
N LEU A 226 1.59 -0.21 2.09
CA LEU A 226 1.83 -1.09 0.95
C LEU A 226 0.58 -1.85 0.53
N PHE A 227 -0.18 -2.38 1.50
CA PHE A 227 -1.42 -3.09 1.22
C PHE A 227 -2.47 -2.19 0.57
N LEU A 228 -2.72 -1.00 1.14
CA LEU A 228 -3.65 -0.04 0.57
C LEU A 228 -3.19 0.32 -0.85
N GLN A 229 -1.96 0.76 -1.03
CA GLN A 229 -1.47 1.28 -2.31
C GLN A 229 -1.30 0.22 -3.42
N LYS A 230 -1.46 -1.08 -3.13
CA LYS A 230 -1.16 -2.17 -4.07
C LYS A 230 -1.90 -2.02 -5.41
N ASP A 231 -3.18 -1.66 -5.38
CA ASP A 231 -4.03 -1.68 -6.57
C ASP A 231 -3.70 -0.50 -7.47
N ILE A 232 -3.59 0.71 -6.90
CA ILE A 232 -3.18 1.87 -7.67
C ILE A 232 -1.75 1.74 -8.20
N LEU A 233 -0.83 1.12 -7.45
CA LEU A 233 0.53 0.85 -7.92
C LEU A 233 0.51 -0.08 -9.14
N SER A 234 -0.30 -1.16 -9.11
CA SER A 234 -0.48 -2.04 -10.27
C SER A 234 -1.07 -1.29 -11.47
N GLY A 235 -2.07 -0.43 -11.23
CA GLY A 235 -2.64 0.43 -12.26
C GLY A 235 -1.61 1.39 -12.87
N MET A 236 -0.70 1.95 -12.06
CA MET A 236 0.37 2.83 -12.51
C MET A 236 1.43 2.09 -13.33
N VAL A 237 1.79 0.85 -12.96
CA VAL A 237 2.70 0.02 -13.75
C VAL A 237 2.15 -0.21 -15.14
N LYS A 238 0.89 -0.65 -15.23
CA LYS A 238 0.19 -0.84 -16.52
C LYS A 238 0.04 0.46 -17.31
N PHE A 239 -0.12 1.60 -16.62
CA PHE A 239 -0.10 2.91 -17.29
C PHE A 239 1.25 3.16 -17.96
N ASP A 240 2.36 2.92 -17.25
CA ASP A 240 3.71 3.11 -17.79
C ASP A 240 4.01 2.15 -18.96
N GLU A 241 3.50 0.91 -18.88
CA GLU A 241 3.60 -0.08 -19.97
C GLU A 241 3.05 0.47 -21.29
N VAL A 242 1.92 1.18 -21.28
CA VAL A 242 1.32 1.78 -22.48
C VAL A 242 1.79 3.21 -22.78
N TYR A 243 2.20 3.97 -21.77
CA TYR A 243 2.60 5.38 -21.91
C TYR A 243 4.01 5.53 -22.47
N ILE A 244 4.97 4.73 -21.99
CA ILE A 244 6.38 4.85 -22.36
C ILE A 244 6.62 4.60 -23.85
N PRO A 245 5.98 3.60 -24.51
CA PRO A 245 6.08 3.42 -25.95
C PRO A 245 5.65 4.66 -26.75
N VAL A 246 4.54 5.30 -26.38
CA VAL A 246 4.07 6.54 -27.06
C VAL A 246 5.12 7.63 -26.94
N LEU A 247 5.64 7.85 -25.74
CA LEU A 247 6.68 8.86 -25.48
C LEU A 247 7.94 8.62 -26.32
N ALA A 248 8.34 7.35 -26.47
CA ALA A 248 9.52 6.96 -27.21
C ALA A 248 9.33 7.08 -28.73
N LEU A 249 8.23 6.55 -29.27
CA LEU A 249 7.94 6.53 -30.71
C LEU A 249 7.75 7.94 -31.27
N THR A 250 7.06 8.82 -30.52
CA THR A 250 6.90 10.23 -30.89
C THR A 250 8.24 10.96 -30.94
N SER A 251 9.18 10.63 -30.04
CA SER A 251 10.54 11.19 -30.08
C SER A 251 11.37 10.72 -31.29
N GLN A 252 11.05 9.54 -31.84
CA GLN A 252 11.73 8.91 -32.97
C GLN A 252 11.05 9.20 -34.32
N ASN A 253 10.00 10.01 -34.32
CA ASN A 253 9.20 10.35 -35.49
C ASN A 253 8.60 9.12 -36.21
N LYS A 254 8.18 8.10 -35.44
CA LYS A 254 7.58 6.85 -35.96
C LYS A 254 6.06 6.97 -36.06
N ILE A 255 5.56 7.62 -37.11
CA ILE A 255 4.14 8.02 -37.28
C ILE A 255 3.15 6.88 -37.02
N ASP A 256 3.19 5.81 -37.81
CA ASP A 256 2.17 4.74 -37.73
C ASP A 256 2.18 4.02 -36.38
N LEU A 257 3.38 3.76 -35.85
CA LEU A 257 3.52 3.15 -34.53
C LEU A 257 3.05 4.09 -33.41
N SER A 258 3.28 5.40 -33.54
CA SER A 258 2.76 6.40 -32.59
C SER A 258 1.24 6.44 -32.57
N LEU A 259 0.57 6.32 -33.72
CA LEU A 259 -0.90 6.25 -33.79
C LEU A 259 -1.45 5.04 -33.02
N ILE A 260 -0.90 3.85 -33.30
CA ILE A 260 -1.31 2.60 -32.63
C ILE A 260 -1.07 2.69 -31.11
N ALA A 261 0.10 3.15 -30.69
CA ALA A 261 0.42 3.29 -29.28
C ALA A 261 -0.47 4.32 -28.58
N MET A 262 -0.80 5.44 -29.24
CA MET A 262 -1.64 6.49 -28.69
C MET A 262 -3.08 6.01 -28.44
N GLU A 263 -3.64 5.20 -29.34
CA GLU A 263 -4.97 4.60 -29.14
C GLU A 263 -5.00 3.65 -27.93
N ARG A 264 -3.95 2.84 -27.74
CA ARG A 264 -3.80 2.00 -26.54
C ARG A 264 -3.74 2.84 -25.27
N LEU A 265 -2.95 3.92 -25.28
CA LEU A 265 -2.83 4.85 -24.14
C LEU A 265 -4.18 5.50 -23.80
N LYS A 266 -4.94 5.99 -24.79
CA LYS A 266 -6.26 6.61 -24.57
C LYS A 266 -7.27 5.66 -23.94
N LYS A 267 -7.33 4.43 -24.46
CA LYS A 267 -8.20 3.38 -23.93
C LYS A 267 -7.87 3.11 -22.45
N TYR A 268 -6.61 2.80 -22.17
CA TYR A 268 -6.19 2.47 -20.81
C TYR A 268 -6.33 3.66 -19.85
N TRP A 269 -6.02 4.88 -20.30
CA TRP A 269 -6.19 6.08 -19.49
C TRP A 269 -7.65 6.29 -19.07
N THR A 270 -8.61 6.00 -19.95
CA THR A 270 -10.04 6.10 -19.62
C THR A 270 -10.42 5.12 -18.49
N GLU A 271 -9.97 3.87 -18.59
CA GLU A 271 -10.19 2.84 -17.57
C GLU A 271 -9.51 3.22 -16.24
N PHE A 272 -8.25 3.64 -16.29
CA PHE A 272 -7.47 4.07 -15.13
C PHE A 272 -8.12 5.28 -14.42
N LYS A 273 -8.56 6.29 -15.19
CA LYS A 273 -9.24 7.48 -14.65
C LYS A 273 -10.52 7.09 -13.91
N ASN A 274 -11.35 6.24 -14.51
CA ASN A 274 -12.61 5.80 -13.90
C ASN A 274 -12.39 5.06 -12.57
N MET A 275 -11.33 4.26 -12.47
CA MET A 275 -11.03 3.49 -11.27
C MET A 275 -10.42 4.33 -10.14
N TYR A 276 -9.52 5.26 -10.48
CA TYR A 276 -8.65 5.89 -9.49
C TYR A 276 -8.90 7.39 -9.29
N SER A 277 -9.80 8.06 -10.02
CA SER A 277 -10.05 9.50 -9.83
C SER A 277 -10.65 9.84 -8.45
N ASN A 278 -11.31 8.88 -7.79
CA ASN A 278 -11.93 9.02 -6.47
C ASN A 278 -11.30 8.08 -5.43
N TYR A 279 -10.00 7.85 -5.54
CA TYR A 279 -9.25 7.00 -4.62
C TYR A 279 -9.20 7.61 -3.20
N TYR A 280 -8.95 6.80 -2.19
CA TYR A 280 -9.11 7.16 -0.77
C TYR A 280 -8.06 8.15 -0.21
N PHE A 281 -7.26 8.79 -1.07
CA PHE A 281 -6.29 9.81 -0.68
C PHE A 281 -6.96 11.10 -0.20
N ASN A 282 -6.38 11.72 0.83
CA ASN A 282 -6.73 13.03 1.35
C ASN A 282 -5.98 14.14 0.60
N ASP A 283 -6.11 14.17 -0.72
CA ASP A 283 -5.42 15.12 -1.59
C ASP A 283 -6.42 15.97 -2.39
N LYS A 284 -6.54 17.23 -2.01
CA LYS A 284 -7.42 18.21 -2.68
C LYS A 284 -7.06 18.43 -4.15
N ASN A 285 -5.82 18.14 -4.56
CA ASN A 285 -5.34 18.29 -5.92
C ASN A 285 -5.37 16.98 -6.73
N TRP A 286 -5.91 15.89 -6.16
CA TRP A 286 -5.97 14.58 -6.82
C TRP A 286 -6.74 14.65 -8.14
N GLY A 287 -8.02 15.01 -8.10
CA GLY A 287 -8.87 15.14 -9.29
C GLY A 287 -8.34 16.19 -10.30
N ALA A 288 -7.82 17.31 -9.81
CA ALA A 288 -7.22 18.34 -10.66
C ALA A 288 -5.99 17.83 -11.45
N SER A 289 -5.23 16.90 -10.87
CA SER A 289 -4.09 16.28 -11.56
C SER A 289 -4.54 15.33 -12.66
N PHE A 290 -5.59 14.54 -12.42
CA PHE A 290 -6.19 13.69 -13.45
C PHE A 290 -6.73 14.53 -14.61
N CYS A 291 -7.44 15.63 -14.35
CA CYS A 291 -7.92 16.53 -15.39
C CYS A 291 -6.77 17.11 -16.24
N ARG A 292 -5.65 17.49 -15.62
CA ARG A 292 -4.47 17.95 -16.38
C ARG A 292 -3.84 16.85 -17.23
N ILE A 293 -3.75 15.63 -16.73
CA ILE A 293 -3.25 14.48 -17.51
C ILE A 293 -4.17 14.19 -18.69
N ASP A 294 -5.49 14.22 -18.47
CA ASP A 294 -6.51 14.02 -19.50
C ASP A 294 -6.37 15.02 -20.65
N ASN A 295 -6.16 16.30 -20.33
CA ASN A 295 -5.92 17.35 -21.31
C ASN A 295 -4.62 17.14 -22.09
N LEU A 296 -3.54 16.71 -21.43
CA LEU A 296 -2.26 16.44 -22.10
C LEU A 296 -2.34 15.22 -23.03
N ILE A 297 -2.97 14.13 -22.59
CA ILE A 297 -3.18 12.93 -23.41
C ILE A 297 -4.06 13.26 -24.62
N SER A 298 -5.15 14.01 -24.42
CA SER A 298 -6.04 14.42 -25.51
C SER A 298 -5.33 15.31 -26.52
N ARG A 299 -4.57 16.31 -26.05
CA ARG A 299 -3.77 17.18 -26.91
C ARG A 299 -2.69 16.40 -27.67
N ALA A 300 -2.00 15.47 -27.01
CA ALA A 300 -1.00 14.63 -27.66
C ALA A 300 -1.64 13.76 -28.76
N SER A 301 -2.84 13.20 -28.52
CA SER A 301 -3.60 12.46 -29.55
C SER A 301 -3.79 13.32 -30.79
N THR A 302 -4.38 14.52 -30.65
CA THR A 302 -4.66 15.40 -31.79
C THR A 302 -3.39 15.73 -32.59
N ILE A 303 -2.25 15.90 -31.90
CA ILE A 303 -0.97 16.16 -32.57
C ILE A 303 -0.47 14.92 -33.32
N VAL A 304 -0.58 13.72 -32.73
CA VAL A 304 -0.20 12.47 -33.41
C VAL A 304 -1.09 12.20 -34.62
N ASP A 305 -2.40 12.47 -34.50
CA ASP A 305 -3.40 12.33 -35.57
C ASP A 305 -3.11 13.24 -36.78
N SER A 306 -2.47 14.39 -36.55
CA SER A 306 -2.01 15.28 -37.63
C SER A 306 -0.85 14.73 -38.47
N ARG A 307 -0.14 13.70 -37.98
CA ARG A 307 1.03 13.05 -38.62
C ARG A 307 2.25 13.95 -38.88
N GLU A 308 2.18 15.25 -38.60
CA GLU A 308 3.24 16.20 -38.93
C GLU A 308 4.14 16.56 -37.73
N LYS A 309 3.56 16.63 -36.52
CA LYS A 309 4.20 17.30 -35.36
C LYS A 309 4.51 16.36 -34.20
N LEU A 310 4.99 15.14 -34.48
CA LEU A 310 5.28 14.12 -33.45
C LEU A 310 6.24 14.61 -32.35
N ARG A 311 7.20 15.48 -32.68
CA ARG A 311 8.09 16.07 -31.67
C ARG A 311 7.32 16.92 -30.65
N GLN A 312 6.29 17.65 -31.09
CA GLN A 312 5.41 18.43 -30.21
C GLN A 312 4.51 17.51 -29.36
N ALA A 313 4.08 16.36 -29.91
CA ALA A 313 3.36 15.35 -29.14
C ALA A 313 4.22 14.79 -28.01
N HIS A 314 5.48 14.45 -28.30
CA HIS A 314 6.46 14.01 -27.29
C HIS A 314 6.62 15.04 -26.16
N GLU A 315 6.81 16.32 -26.50
CA GLU A 315 6.94 17.40 -25.50
C GLU A 315 5.67 17.59 -24.66
N THR A 316 4.49 17.36 -25.25
CA THR A 316 3.22 17.36 -24.52
C THR A 316 3.14 16.19 -23.54
N LEU A 317 3.54 14.99 -23.98
CA LEU A 317 3.51 13.77 -23.18
C LEU A 317 4.48 13.82 -22.00
N GLU A 318 5.65 14.45 -22.13
CA GLU A 318 6.58 14.69 -21.02
C GLU A 318 5.90 15.32 -19.79
N GLY A 319 4.88 16.17 -20.00
CA GLY A 319 4.09 16.76 -18.94
C GLY A 319 3.29 15.75 -18.11
N VAL A 320 2.83 14.65 -18.72
CA VAL A 320 2.07 13.59 -18.03
C VAL A 320 2.92 12.93 -16.95
N ARG A 321 4.15 12.52 -17.31
CA ARG A 321 5.11 11.94 -16.37
C ARG A 321 5.43 12.87 -15.21
N GLN A 322 5.59 14.16 -15.48
CA GLN A 322 5.85 15.18 -14.45
C GLN A 322 4.69 15.34 -13.47
N ILE A 323 3.45 15.33 -13.96
CA ILE A 323 2.27 15.42 -13.10
C ILE A 323 2.15 14.18 -12.23
N PHE A 324 2.34 12.98 -12.80
CA PHE A 324 2.30 11.74 -12.04
C PHE A 324 3.35 11.67 -10.94
N MET A 325 4.60 12.05 -11.22
CA MET A 325 5.67 12.12 -10.21
C MET A 325 5.29 13.04 -9.05
N LYS A 326 4.83 14.26 -9.34
CA LYS A 326 4.38 15.21 -8.31
C LYS A 326 3.19 14.69 -7.51
N LEU A 327 2.26 14.01 -8.18
CA LEU A 327 1.09 13.38 -7.56
C LEU A 327 1.50 12.25 -6.61
N ARG A 328 2.45 11.41 -7.00
CA ARG A 328 2.94 10.32 -6.15
C ARG A 328 3.70 10.85 -4.94
N HIS A 329 4.59 11.83 -5.13
CA HIS A 329 5.35 12.43 -4.04
C HIS A 329 4.46 13.04 -2.95
N ARG A 330 3.45 13.83 -3.34
CA ARG A 330 2.57 14.49 -2.36
C ARG A 330 1.63 13.52 -1.64
N ASN A 331 1.47 12.29 -2.15
CA ASN A 331 0.65 11.23 -1.56
C ASN A 331 1.50 10.10 -0.94
N ASN A 332 2.80 10.33 -0.73
CA ASN A 332 3.73 9.35 -0.16
C ASN A 332 3.73 7.99 -0.90
N ILE A 333 3.52 8.00 -2.22
CA ILE A 333 3.61 6.80 -3.06
C ILE A 333 5.06 6.66 -3.49
N ASN A 334 5.75 5.63 -3.00
CA ASN A 334 7.15 5.39 -3.31
C ASN A 334 7.31 4.57 -4.60
N TYR A 335 7.58 5.23 -5.72
CA TYR A 335 7.55 4.61 -7.04
C TYR A 335 8.86 4.78 -7.82
N PHE A 336 9.42 3.68 -8.33
CA PHE A 336 10.77 3.67 -8.90
C PHE A 336 10.96 4.63 -10.10
N ILE A 337 9.97 4.74 -10.98
CA ILE A 337 10.07 5.55 -12.21
C ILE A 337 10.17 7.06 -11.90
N ASP A 338 9.73 7.48 -10.71
CA ASP A 338 9.90 8.87 -10.26
C ASP A 338 11.38 9.22 -10.10
N LEU A 339 12.20 8.30 -9.57
CA LEU A 339 13.65 8.50 -9.43
C LEU A 339 14.34 8.64 -10.79
N LEU A 340 13.88 7.89 -11.80
CA LEU A 340 14.36 8.05 -13.18
C LEU A 340 13.94 9.39 -13.78
N THR A 341 12.72 9.83 -13.48
CA THR A 341 12.17 11.12 -13.94
C THR A 341 12.93 12.30 -13.33
N GLU A 342 13.26 12.24 -12.03
CA GLU A 342 14.09 13.24 -11.37
C GLU A 342 15.49 13.31 -11.98
N PHE A 343 16.13 12.15 -12.19
CA PHE A 343 17.45 12.08 -12.79
C PHE A 343 17.48 12.60 -14.24
N HIS A 344 16.39 12.41 -14.99
CA HIS A 344 16.30 12.82 -16.39
C HIS A 344 16.56 14.31 -16.60
N GLU A 345 16.08 15.19 -15.70
CA GLU A 345 16.21 16.64 -15.89
C GLU A 345 17.67 17.13 -15.94
N PRO A 346 18.53 16.90 -14.93
CA PRO A 346 19.93 17.32 -15.01
C PRO A 346 20.68 16.56 -16.11
N MET A 347 20.36 15.28 -16.34
CA MET A 347 20.96 14.48 -17.41
C MET A 347 20.70 15.12 -18.78
N GLU A 348 19.46 15.49 -19.09
CA GLU A 348 19.11 16.08 -20.39
C GLU A 348 19.79 17.45 -20.58
N LYS A 349 19.86 18.27 -19.52
CA LYS A 349 20.59 19.56 -19.55
C LYS A 349 22.07 19.35 -19.89
N ILE A 350 22.73 18.36 -19.27
CA ILE A 350 24.13 18.01 -19.55
C ILE A 350 24.30 17.62 -21.03
N VAL A 351 23.45 16.71 -21.53
CA VAL A 351 23.52 16.19 -22.90
C VAL A 351 23.29 17.28 -23.94
N LEU A 352 22.24 18.09 -23.77
CA LEU A 352 21.89 19.17 -24.70
C LEU A 352 22.98 20.24 -24.76
N LYS A 353 23.55 20.60 -23.60
CA LYS A 353 24.67 21.54 -23.53
C LYS A 353 25.90 20.97 -24.23
N ALA A 354 26.27 19.71 -23.96
CA ALA A 354 27.42 19.06 -24.57
C ALA A 354 27.32 18.91 -26.09
N LYS A 355 26.11 18.77 -26.63
CA LYS A 355 25.87 18.74 -28.09
C LYS A 355 26.13 20.09 -28.77
N LYS A 356 25.95 21.21 -28.06
CA LYS A 356 26.09 22.57 -28.60
C LYS A 356 27.50 23.15 -28.45
N LEU A 357 28.29 22.66 -27.49
CA LEU A 357 29.63 23.18 -27.21
C LEU A 357 30.70 22.47 -28.04
N LYS A 358 31.70 23.25 -28.44
CA LYS A 358 32.97 22.75 -28.97
C LYS A 358 34.08 22.93 -27.92
N PRO A 359 35.07 22.02 -27.84
CA PRO A 359 36.13 22.08 -26.82
C PRO A 359 36.83 23.43 -26.72
N GLU A 360 37.14 24.04 -27.85
CA GLU A 360 37.84 25.33 -27.97
C GLU A 360 37.01 26.54 -27.49
N LYS A 361 35.68 26.39 -27.38
CA LYS A 361 34.77 27.43 -26.88
C LYS A 361 34.33 27.19 -25.43
N PHE A 362 34.91 26.20 -24.75
CA PHE A 362 34.49 25.81 -23.42
C PHE A 362 34.97 26.83 -22.37
N THR A 363 34.02 27.45 -21.66
CA THR A 363 34.34 28.53 -20.72
C THR A 363 34.35 28.06 -19.26
N LYS A 364 34.87 28.90 -18.36
CA LYS A 364 34.75 28.69 -16.90
C LYS A 364 33.30 28.65 -16.43
N LYS A 365 32.38 29.37 -17.11
CA LYS A 365 30.95 29.33 -16.83
C LYS A 365 30.38 27.96 -17.18
N ASP A 366 30.73 27.43 -18.34
CA ASP A 366 30.32 26.08 -18.75
C ASP A 366 30.87 25.03 -17.78
N TRP A 367 32.12 25.15 -17.34
CA TRP A 367 32.69 24.25 -16.33
C TRP A 367 31.84 24.22 -15.05
N ARG A 368 31.50 25.40 -14.49
CA ARG A 368 30.70 25.49 -13.26
C ARG A 368 29.33 24.85 -13.43
N GLU A 369 28.70 25.10 -14.58
CA GLU A 369 27.39 24.56 -14.92
C GLU A 369 27.42 23.03 -15.06
N PHE A 370 28.36 22.48 -15.84
CA PHE A 370 28.57 21.02 -15.97
C PHE A 370 28.86 20.38 -14.62
N ASN A 371 29.70 21.01 -13.79
CA ASN A 371 30.04 20.48 -12.48
C ASN A 371 28.81 20.39 -11.57
N GLY A 372 28.04 21.48 -11.46
CA GLY A 372 26.82 21.53 -10.66
C GLY A 372 25.77 20.52 -11.13
N LEU A 373 25.53 20.43 -12.44
CA LEU A 373 24.61 19.45 -13.00
C LEU A 373 25.08 18.01 -12.78
N SER A 374 26.38 17.72 -12.97
CA SER A 374 26.93 16.38 -12.83
C SER A 374 26.89 15.89 -11.38
N ILE A 375 27.17 16.77 -10.41
CA ILE A 375 27.03 16.48 -8.98
C ILE A 375 25.56 16.19 -8.63
N THR A 376 24.65 17.01 -9.16
CA THR A 376 23.19 16.81 -8.96
C THR A 376 22.74 15.48 -9.55
N ALA A 377 23.11 15.19 -10.80
CA ALA A 377 22.81 13.93 -11.48
C ALA A 377 23.35 12.73 -10.69
N LYS A 378 24.58 12.80 -10.18
CA LYS A 378 25.19 11.75 -9.35
C LYS A 378 24.43 11.51 -8.05
N ARG A 379 23.98 12.58 -7.39
CA ARG A 379 23.18 12.51 -6.16
C ARG A 379 21.83 11.83 -6.42
N LEU A 380 21.11 12.24 -7.47
CA LEU A 380 19.83 11.63 -7.84
C LEU A 380 20.02 10.17 -8.26
N TRP A 381 21.08 9.87 -9.02
CA TRP A 381 21.39 8.49 -9.40
C TRP A 381 21.72 7.59 -8.21
N LYS A 382 22.30 8.14 -7.14
CA LYS A 382 22.49 7.39 -5.88
C LYS A 382 21.16 6.94 -5.29
N ASN A 383 20.09 7.75 -5.40
CA ASN A 383 18.76 7.35 -4.96
C ASN A 383 18.23 6.18 -5.80
N VAL A 384 18.41 6.23 -7.13
CA VAL A 384 18.07 5.12 -8.05
C VAL A 384 18.76 3.82 -7.61
N MET A 385 20.06 3.89 -7.32
CA MET A 385 20.86 2.71 -6.93
C MET A 385 20.51 2.17 -5.54
N ASN A 386 20.03 3.02 -4.63
CA ASN A 386 19.67 2.64 -3.27
C ASN A 386 18.21 2.19 -3.14
N TYR A 387 17.41 2.31 -4.19
CA TYR A 387 16.01 1.92 -4.16
C TYR A 387 15.87 0.40 -4.08
N ASN A 388 15.04 -0.07 -3.15
CA ASN A 388 14.69 -1.49 -3.06
C ASN A 388 13.70 -1.87 -4.17
N PHE A 389 14.22 -2.18 -5.36
CA PHE A 389 13.42 -2.44 -6.55
C PHE A 389 12.61 -3.73 -6.44
N ASN A 390 11.28 -3.60 -6.49
CA ASN A 390 10.34 -4.72 -6.54
C ASN A 390 10.13 -5.17 -7.99
N SER A 391 10.93 -6.14 -8.47
CA SER A 391 10.81 -6.68 -9.83
C SER A 391 9.44 -7.30 -10.10
N SER A 392 8.82 -7.90 -9.10
CA SER A 392 7.50 -8.54 -9.24
C SER A 392 6.40 -7.52 -9.50
N LEU A 393 6.46 -6.34 -8.88
CA LEU A 393 5.49 -5.25 -9.14
C LEU A 393 5.52 -4.82 -10.61
N PHE A 394 6.70 -4.78 -11.24
CA PHE A 394 6.89 -4.37 -12.62
C PHE A 394 6.85 -5.53 -13.63
N ASN A 395 6.44 -6.74 -13.22
CA ASN A 395 6.44 -7.93 -14.07
C ASN A 395 7.80 -8.26 -14.71
N PHE A 396 8.92 -7.94 -14.02
CA PHE A 396 10.25 -8.25 -14.53
C PHE A 396 10.62 -9.69 -14.18
N ASP A 397 10.71 -10.53 -15.21
CA ASP A 397 11.30 -11.86 -15.06
C ASP A 397 12.80 -11.80 -14.67
N ARG A 398 13.42 -12.96 -14.45
CA ARG A 398 14.83 -13.05 -14.07
C ARG A 398 15.76 -12.44 -15.11
N ALA A 399 15.52 -12.66 -16.39
CA ALA A 399 16.38 -12.17 -17.48
C ALA A 399 16.29 -10.65 -17.62
N LYS A 400 15.06 -10.11 -17.63
CA LYS A 400 14.77 -8.67 -17.63
C LYS A 400 15.37 -8.00 -16.39
N THR A 401 15.26 -8.62 -15.21
CA THR A 401 15.88 -8.12 -13.97
C THR A 401 17.41 -8.04 -14.06
N ILE A 402 18.08 -9.06 -14.61
CA ILE A 402 19.54 -9.04 -14.80
C ILE A 402 19.94 -7.93 -15.77
N LYS A 403 19.25 -7.83 -16.92
CA LYS A 403 19.49 -6.78 -17.92
C LYS A 403 19.30 -5.38 -17.33
N PHE A 404 18.27 -5.19 -16.52
CA PHE A 404 17.98 -3.95 -15.81
C PHE A 404 19.14 -3.56 -14.88
N ARG A 405 19.60 -4.48 -14.03
CA ARG A 405 20.75 -4.25 -13.12
C ARG A 405 22.04 -3.95 -13.88
N ASN A 406 22.28 -4.62 -15.00
CA ASN A 406 23.45 -4.37 -15.84
C ASN A 406 23.43 -2.95 -16.42
N ASN A 407 22.27 -2.49 -16.92
CA ASN A 407 22.12 -1.13 -17.41
C ASN A 407 22.30 -0.09 -16.28
N LEU A 408 21.77 -0.35 -15.08
CA LEU A 408 21.99 0.52 -13.90
C LEU A 408 23.48 0.66 -13.55
N SER A 409 24.22 -0.45 -13.60
CA SER A 409 25.68 -0.46 -13.39
C SER A 409 26.41 0.30 -14.50
N ALA A 410 26.02 0.12 -15.76
CA ALA A 410 26.60 0.82 -16.89
C ALA A 410 26.43 2.34 -16.79
N GLU A 411 25.24 2.81 -16.40
CA GLU A 411 24.96 4.22 -16.20
C GLU A 411 25.76 4.80 -15.02
N SER A 412 25.86 4.05 -13.92
CA SER A 412 26.73 4.42 -12.78
C SER A 412 28.19 4.61 -13.20
N LYS A 413 28.72 3.71 -14.04
CA LYS A 413 30.08 3.81 -14.58
C LYS A 413 30.22 5.02 -15.50
N MET A 414 29.22 5.33 -16.33
CA MET A 414 29.26 6.48 -17.22
C MET A 414 29.27 7.80 -16.44
N LEU A 415 28.43 7.94 -15.41
CA LEU A 415 28.43 9.12 -14.53
C LEU A 415 29.77 9.29 -13.80
N ASN A 416 30.38 8.19 -13.34
CA ASN A 416 31.71 8.25 -12.73
C ASN A 416 32.78 8.71 -13.74
N LYS A 417 32.72 8.24 -15.00
CA LYS A 417 33.63 8.69 -16.06
C LYS A 417 33.49 10.20 -16.31
N LEU A 418 32.25 10.70 -16.36
CA LEU A 418 31.99 12.13 -16.50
C LEU A 418 32.61 12.93 -15.35
N LEU A 419 32.35 12.54 -14.09
CA LEU A 419 32.91 13.23 -12.92
C LEU A 419 34.45 13.17 -12.88
N ASN A 420 35.06 12.03 -13.23
CA ASN A 420 36.51 11.92 -13.30
C ASN A 420 37.09 12.84 -14.38
N SER A 421 36.45 12.95 -15.55
CA SER A 421 36.88 13.89 -16.58
C SER A 421 36.75 15.36 -16.14
N MET A 422 35.75 15.68 -15.32
CA MET A 422 35.59 17.01 -14.70
C MET A 422 36.72 17.32 -13.72
N ASN A 423 37.07 16.36 -12.84
CA ASN A 423 38.16 16.50 -11.86
C ASN A 423 39.52 16.69 -12.55
N ASN A 424 39.75 15.95 -13.64
CA ASN A 424 40.97 16.03 -14.43
C ASN A 424 40.99 17.21 -15.40
N LYS A 425 39.94 18.04 -15.43
CA LYS A 425 39.77 19.20 -16.33
C LYS A 425 39.97 18.87 -17.83
N ASN A 426 39.69 17.63 -18.24
CA ASN A 426 39.84 17.19 -19.63
C ASN A 426 38.57 17.53 -20.42
N ILE A 427 38.56 18.68 -21.09
CA ILE A 427 37.38 19.23 -21.81
C ILE A 427 36.85 18.27 -22.88
N ASN A 428 37.74 17.65 -23.66
CA ASN A 428 37.34 16.68 -24.69
C ASN A 428 36.60 15.48 -24.08
N ALA A 429 37.17 14.91 -23.02
CA ALA A 429 36.56 13.80 -22.30
C ALA A 429 35.24 14.20 -21.62
N ILE A 430 35.15 15.41 -21.06
CA ILE A 430 33.90 15.95 -20.47
C ILE A 430 32.79 15.97 -21.52
N LEU A 431 33.03 16.60 -22.67
CA LEU A 431 32.01 16.73 -23.72
C LEU A 431 31.64 15.38 -24.33
N GLN A 432 32.60 14.46 -24.49
CA GLN A 432 32.33 13.11 -24.98
C GLN A 432 31.52 12.29 -23.98
N ASN A 433 31.93 12.24 -22.71
CA ASN A 433 31.25 11.49 -21.66
C ASN A 433 29.84 12.04 -21.41
N ALA A 434 29.68 13.37 -21.43
CA ALA A 434 28.38 14.03 -21.27
C ALA A 434 27.38 13.67 -22.38
N LYS A 435 27.84 13.43 -23.62
CA LYS A 435 26.96 12.93 -24.70
C LYS A 435 26.52 11.48 -24.49
N ASN A 436 27.29 10.71 -23.71
CA ASN A 436 27.13 9.27 -23.55
C ASN A 436 26.40 8.82 -22.27
N ILE A 437 25.88 9.75 -21.44
CA ILE A 437 25.04 9.41 -20.27
C ILE A 437 23.61 8.99 -20.66
N LYS A 438 23.02 9.59 -21.71
CA LYS A 438 21.62 9.28 -22.08
C LYS A 438 21.34 7.83 -22.52
N PRO A 439 22.23 7.14 -23.26
CA PRO A 439 21.92 5.82 -23.82
C PRO A 439 21.51 4.74 -22.81
N ASN A 440 22.20 4.56 -21.67
CA ASN A 440 21.79 3.51 -20.73
C ASN A 440 20.56 3.91 -19.94
N PHE A 441 20.41 5.20 -19.59
CA PHE A 441 19.16 5.72 -19.06
C PHE A 441 17.97 5.38 -19.97
N ALA A 442 18.08 5.65 -21.27
CA ALA A 442 17.02 5.34 -22.23
C ALA A 442 16.71 3.84 -22.27
N LYS A 443 17.74 2.97 -22.28
CA LYS A 443 17.56 1.52 -22.18
C LYS A 443 16.81 1.11 -20.92
N ILE A 444 17.10 1.73 -19.77
CA ILE A 444 16.44 1.44 -18.51
C ILE A 444 14.98 1.89 -18.55
N PHE A 445 14.74 3.13 -18.96
CA PHE A 445 13.41 3.72 -19.01
C PHE A 445 12.48 2.94 -19.94
N MET A 446 12.98 2.51 -21.11
CA MET A 446 12.22 1.69 -22.06
C MET A 446 11.85 0.30 -21.54
N MET A 447 12.51 -0.23 -20.49
CA MET A 447 12.14 -1.55 -19.95
C MET A 447 10.79 -1.54 -19.22
N PHE A 448 10.25 -0.36 -18.91
CA PHE A 448 8.96 -0.19 -18.26
C PHE A 448 7.81 0.01 -19.25
N GLY A 449 8.11 0.10 -20.55
CA GLY A 449 7.12 0.07 -21.63
C GLY A 449 6.99 -1.33 -22.25
N ASP A 450 5.86 -1.59 -22.91
CA ASP A 450 5.61 -2.81 -23.70
C ASP A 450 5.22 -2.49 -25.15
#